data_AF-A0A359B7N2-F1
#
_entry.id   AF-A0A359B7N2-F1
#
_cell.length_a   1.000
_cell.length_b   1.000
_cell.length_c   1.000
_cell.angle_alpha   90.00
_cell.angle_beta   90.00
_cell.angle_gamma   90.00
#
_symmetry.space_group_name_H-M   'P 1'
#
loop_
_entity.id
_entity.type
_entity.pdbx_description
1 polymer ?
#
loop_
_entity_poly.entity_id
_entity_poly.type
_entity_poly.pdbx_seq_one_letter_code
_entity_poly.pdbx_strand_id
1 'polypeptide(L)'
;MEPVVKTLDKNRFNALSGLSRSPAASYISEELGWYSNEDETVIGVVLRDIIDNDFAGVILAQDEGGRFRAFDVKSSLINEEEARNWLQRAIKLHTSAGVRIYPQGDETRGPDLFTPLLPPERLHPNFIHLVNDTTLLPAREIICRMMPHYCDVDGNFVEQFQSTGFDARLWELYNFAYISEEELYLVRNHTAPDFLVSKYGKTVAIEAVIVGRKKDNPPKYFKPLRQKSPEEILEAHKDMIPIRFGSPLYTKLKKRYWDLTHVKGNPLVFAIADFHDDQSMLWTSTALINYLYGVRHEFYYDENGQLVILPIKIDTHKVGEKEIPSGFFNQPEAEHVSAILFSASGTISKFNRIGRQAGFYDPAVIMIRLGMCHNHDPNAALPIEFKYIVDENCNETWAEGLSMYHNPNAIYPVPEELFPSIAHHHFQEGQIVSHLPEFHPYASVTINIRKRLE
;
A
#
# COMPACT_ATOMS: atom_id res chain seq x y z
N MET A 1 9.02 2.13 -41.66
CA MET A 1 7.65 1.77 -41.21
C MET A 1 7.11 2.94 -40.42
N GLU A 2 5.84 3.30 -40.61
CA GLU A 2 5.21 4.34 -39.80
C GLU A 2 5.09 3.84 -38.35
N PRO A 3 5.42 4.65 -37.32
CA PRO A 3 5.28 4.22 -35.93
C PRO A 3 3.83 3.83 -35.60
N VAL A 4 3.67 2.71 -34.90
CA VAL A 4 2.36 2.25 -34.41
C VAL A 4 2.11 2.83 -33.03
N VAL A 5 0.88 3.31 -32.80
CA VAL A 5 0.39 3.76 -31.50
C VAL A 5 -0.57 2.71 -30.95
N LYS A 6 -0.38 2.31 -29.70
CA LYS A 6 -1.21 1.34 -28.97
C LYS A 6 -2.00 2.06 -27.90
N THR A 7 -3.20 1.56 -27.60
CA THR A 7 -3.90 1.88 -26.36
C THR A 7 -3.20 1.19 -25.20
N LEU A 8 -3.05 1.88 -24.09
CA LEU A 8 -2.57 1.32 -22.83
C LEU A 8 -3.71 1.11 -21.85
N ASP A 9 -3.65 0.01 -21.11
CA ASP A 9 -4.49 -0.19 -19.94
C ASP A 9 -4.13 0.82 -18.82
N LYS A 10 -5.13 1.20 -18.01
CA LYS A 10 -4.95 2.15 -16.91
C LYS A 10 -3.92 1.65 -15.90
N ASN A 11 -3.92 0.37 -15.54
CA ASN A 11 -2.95 -0.20 -14.61
C ASN A 11 -1.53 -0.14 -15.19
N ARG A 12 -1.37 -0.41 -16.49
CA ARG A 12 -0.09 -0.27 -17.19
C ARG A 12 0.42 1.17 -17.14
N PHE A 13 -0.44 2.13 -17.46
CA PHE A 13 -0.10 3.54 -17.45
C PHE A 13 0.23 4.04 -16.02
N ASN A 14 -0.55 3.63 -15.02
CA ASN A 14 -0.31 3.91 -13.60
C ASN A 14 1.03 3.35 -13.13
N ALA A 15 1.38 2.12 -13.52
CA ALA A 15 2.66 1.52 -13.15
C ALA A 15 3.86 2.27 -13.75
N LEU A 16 3.71 2.85 -14.94
CA LEU A 16 4.76 3.62 -15.62
C LEU A 16 4.88 5.06 -15.09
N SER A 17 3.75 5.73 -14.86
CA SER A 17 3.72 7.19 -14.67
C SER A 17 2.91 7.68 -13.47
N GLY A 18 2.24 6.79 -12.74
CA GLY A 18 1.33 7.17 -11.64
C GLY A 18 2.02 8.02 -10.58
N LEU A 19 3.26 7.69 -10.23
CA LEU A 19 4.07 8.44 -9.25
C LEU A 19 4.64 9.76 -9.78
N SER A 20 4.46 10.04 -11.07
CA SER A 20 4.85 11.32 -11.69
C SER A 20 3.73 12.35 -11.64
N ARG A 21 2.50 11.93 -11.31
CA ARG A 21 1.34 12.82 -11.27
C ARG A 21 1.44 13.73 -10.05
N SER A 22 1.25 15.01 -10.29
CA SER A 22 0.90 15.92 -9.20
C SER A 22 -0.53 15.59 -8.75
N PRO A 23 -0.79 15.46 -7.44
CA PRO A 23 -2.15 15.39 -6.92
C PRO A 23 -3.07 16.54 -7.39
N ALA A 24 -2.54 17.69 -7.82
CA ALA A 24 -3.35 18.78 -8.34
C ALA A 24 -4.10 18.42 -9.63
N ALA A 25 -3.55 17.49 -10.42
CA ALA A 25 -4.10 17.17 -11.74
C ALA A 25 -5.53 16.59 -11.63
N SER A 26 -5.81 15.81 -10.60
CA SER A 26 -7.15 15.23 -10.36
C SER A 26 -8.19 16.25 -9.91
N TYR A 27 -7.77 17.45 -9.46
CA TYR A 27 -8.70 18.51 -9.05
C TYR A 27 -9.29 19.28 -10.23
N ILE A 28 -8.62 19.23 -11.38
CA ILE A 28 -8.97 20.00 -12.58
C ILE A 28 -9.18 19.12 -13.81
N SER A 29 -8.88 17.83 -13.75
CA SER A 29 -9.02 16.95 -14.91
C SER A 29 -9.37 15.51 -14.58
N GLU A 30 -9.99 14.84 -15.54
CA GLU A 30 -10.17 13.38 -15.55
C GLU A 30 -9.44 12.75 -16.75
N GLU A 31 -8.85 11.57 -16.53
CA GLU A 31 -8.18 10.79 -17.59
C GLU A 31 -9.21 10.00 -18.41
N LEU A 32 -9.19 10.19 -19.73
CA LEU A 32 -10.12 9.55 -20.68
C LEU A 32 -9.51 8.39 -21.47
N GLY A 33 -8.19 8.36 -21.61
CA GLY A 33 -7.52 7.26 -22.29
C GLY A 33 -6.01 7.41 -22.34
N TRP A 34 -5.34 6.26 -22.39
CA TRP A 34 -3.89 6.14 -22.32
C TRP A 34 -3.33 5.45 -23.54
N TYR A 35 -2.14 5.87 -23.97
CA TYR A 35 -1.53 5.44 -25.23
C TYR A 35 -0.01 5.31 -25.10
N SER A 36 0.59 4.55 -25.99
CA SER A 36 2.05 4.45 -26.13
C SER A 36 2.50 4.16 -27.54
N ASN A 37 3.77 4.39 -27.81
CA ASN A 37 4.47 3.73 -28.92
C ASN A 37 4.73 2.25 -28.61
N GLU A 38 5.28 1.51 -29.58
CA GLU A 38 5.39 0.05 -29.48
C GLU A 38 6.19 -0.47 -28.29
N ASP A 39 7.23 0.26 -27.86
CA ASP A 39 8.17 -0.12 -26.80
C ASP A 39 8.02 0.70 -25.51
N GLU A 40 6.92 1.45 -25.38
CA GLU A 40 6.54 2.24 -24.20
C GLU A 40 7.57 3.30 -23.77
N THR A 41 8.42 3.75 -24.68
CA THR A 41 9.36 4.86 -24.42
C THR A 41 8.72 6.23 -24.50
N VAL A 42 7.63 6.34 -25.27
CA VAL A 42 6.78 7.53 -25.34
C VAL A 42 5.36 7.09 -25.04
N ILE A 43 4.80 7.64 -23.96
CA ILE A 43 3.43 7.38 -23.53
C ILE A 43 2.62 8.68 -23.56
N GLY A 44 1.30 8.58 -23.55
CA GLY A 44 0.45 9.76 -23.50
C GLY A 44 -0.91 9.49 -22.88
N VAL A 45 -1.55 10.57 -22.43
CA VAL A 45 -2.87 10.57 -21.82
C VAL A 45 -3.74 11.66 -22.42
N VAL A 46 -5.01 11.33 -22.67
CA VAL A 46 -6.06 12.31 -22.98
C VAL A 46 -6.78 12.67 -21.68
N LEU A 47 -6.94 13.97 -21.47
CA LEU A 47 -7.59 14.53 -20.29
C LEU A 47 -8.81 15.34 -20.72
N ARG A 48 -9.85 15.37 -19.89
CA ARG A 48 -10.91 16.39 -19.92
C ARG A 48 -10.70 17.33 -18.76
N ASP A 49 -10.66 18.63 -19.03
CA ASP A 49 -10.72 19.66 -18.00
C ASP A 49 -12.15 19.70 -17.42
N ILE A 50 -12.30 19.56 -16.11
CA ILE A 50 -13.62 19.52 -15.46
C ILE A 50 -14.16 20.90 -15.07
N ILE A 51 -13.39 21.97 -15.28
CA ILE A 51 -13.74 23.35 -14.96
C ILE A 51 -14.46 24.01 -16.14
N ASP A 52 -13.90 23.91 -17.35
CA ASP A 52 -14.45 24.53 -18.56
C ASP A 52 -14.82 23.51 -19.67
N ASN A 53 -14.62 22.22 -19.40
CA ASN A 53 -15.02 21.12 -20.28
C ASN A 53 -14.29 21.11 -21.64
N ASP A 54 -13.07 21.66 -21.68
CA ASP A 54 -12.14 21.46 -22.78
C ASP A 54 -11.31 20.17 -22.61
N PHE A 55 -10.48 19.86 -23.60
CA PHE A 55 -9.67 18.63 -23.62
C PHE A 55 -8.19 18.94 -23.77
N ALA A 56 -7.35 18.05 -23.22
CA ALA A 56 -5.91 18.12 -23.35
C ALA A 56 -5.31 16.76 -23.75
N GLY A 57 -4.17 16.83 -24.43
CA GLY A 57 -3.27 15.69 -24.64
C GLY A 57 -1.94 15.98 -23.97
N VAL A 58 -1.40 14.98 -23.26
CA VAL A 58 -0.09 15.07 -22.59
C VAL A 58 0.78 13.91 -23.04
N ILE A 59 1.98 14.21 -23.52
CA ILE A 59 3.00 13.22 -23.90
C ILE A 59 4.09 13.20 -22.83
N LEU A 60 4.46 11.98 -22.41
CA LEU A 60 5.50 11.72 -21.43
C LEU A 60 6.58 10.81 -21.99
N ALA A 61 7.81 11.05 -21.56
CA ALA A 61 8.97 10.17 -21.76
C ALA A 61 9.79 10.16 -20.46
N GLN A 62 10.71 9.21 -20.33
CA GLN A 62 11.61 9.19 -19.17
C GLN A 62 12.54 10.41 -19.18
N ASP A 63 12.78 11.00 -18.01
CA ASP A 63 13.82 11.99 -17.79
C ASP A 63 15.19 11.34 -17.52
N GLU A 64 16.21 12.14 -17.23
CA GLU A 64 17.57 11.69 -16.92
C GLU A 64 17.65 10.83 -15.63
N GLY A 65 16.62 10.93 -14.79
CA GLY A 65 16.43 10.18 -13.54
C GLY A 65 15.62 8.89 -13.70
N GLY A 66 15.04 8.64 -14.88
CA GLY A 66 14.20 7.48 -15.19
C GLY A 66 12.71 7.66 -14.87
N ARG A 67 12.24 8.87 -14.59
CA ARG A 67 10.83 9.19 -14.28
C ARG A 67 10.09 9.61 -15.54
N PHE A 68 8.87 9.13 -15.76
CA PHE A 68 8.05 9.60 -16.88
C PHE A 68 7.54 11.02 -16.62
N ARG A 69 8.05 12.02 -17.33
CA ARG A 69 7.63 13.42 -17.19
C ARG A 69 7.02 13.94 -18.48
N ALA A 70 6.03 14.82 -18.33
CA ALA A 70 5.42 15.51 -19.46
C ALA A 70 6.45 16.40 -20.17
N PHE A 71 6.51 16.32 -21.49
CA PHE A 71 7.42 17.15 -22.30
C PHE A 71 6.76 17.78 -23.53
N ASP A 72 5.56 17.32 -23.91
CA ASP A 72 4.74 17.94 -24.96
C ASP A 72 3.28 17.88 -24.54
N VAL A 73 2.61 19.03 -24.57
CA VAL A 73 1.25 19.22 -24.06
C VAL A 73 0.49 20.11 -25.01
N LYS A 74 -0.74 19.72 -25.33
CA LYS A 74 -1.71 20.58 -26.00
C LYS A 74 -3.00 20.61 -25.19
N SER A 75 -3.42 21.80 -24.80
CA SER A 75 -4.66 22.08 -24.05
C SER A 75 -5.68 22.80 -24.93
N SER A 76 -6.89 22.99 -24.39
CA SER A 76 -7.98 23.73 -25.04
C SER A 76 -8.39 23.18 -26.39
N LEU A 77 -8.45 21.85 -26.46
CA LEU A 77 -8.97 21.09 -27.59
C LEU A 77 -10.48 20.99 -27.47
N ILE A 78 -11.17 21.11 -28.59
CA ILE A 78 -12.63 21.33 -28.62
C ILE A 78 -13.38 20.08 -28.18
N ASN A 79 -12.82 18.90 -28.48
CA ASN A 79 -13.44 17.62 -28.17
C ASN A 79 -12.39 16.50 -28.00
N GLU A 80 -12.83 15.38 -27.43
CA GLU A 80 -12.00 14.20 -27.16
C GLU A 80 -11.37 13.61 -28.43
N GLU A 81 -12.06 13.65 -29.58
CA GLU A 81 -11.53 13.14 -30.84
C GLU A 81 -10.33 13.97 -31.32
N GLU A 82 -10.41 15.29 -31.23
CA GLU A 82 -9.30 16.18 -31.56
C GLU A 82 -8.11 15.93 -30.63
N ALA A 83 -8.35 15.76 -29.33
CA ALA A 83 -7.31 15.43 -28.35
C ALA A 83 -6.62 14.11 -28.65
N ARG A 84 -7.39 13.06 -28.93
CA ARG A 84 -6.86 11.75 -29.32
C ARG A 84 -6.06 11.81 -30.61
N ASN A 85 -6.56 12.50 -31.63
CA ASN A 85 -5.89 12.65 -32.93
C ASN A 85 -4.60 13.48 -32.83
N TRP A 86 -4.57 14.50 -31.98
CA TRP A 86 -3.33 15.22 -31.70
C TRP A 86 -2.33 14.32 -30.98
N LEU A 87 -2.76 13.64 -29.90
CA LEU A 87 -1.90 12.79 -29.10
C LEU A 87 -1.26 11.67 -29.93
N GLN A 88 -2.04 10.95 -30.73
CA GLN A 88 -1.52 9.87 -31.59
C GLN A 88 -0.51 10.39 -32.62
N ARG A 89 -0.74 11.57 -33.22
CA ARG A 89 0.23 12.19 -34.12
C ARG A 89 1.51 12.61 -33.40
N ALA A 90 1.40 13.14 -32.19
CA ALA A 90 2.55 13.53 -31.38
C ALA A 90 3.39 12.30 -30.98
N ILE A 91 2.76 11.20 -30.53
CA ILE A 91 3.46 9.93 -30.25
C ILE A 91 4.23 9.45 -31.49
N LYS A 92 3.60 9.45 -32.68
CA LYS A 92 4.27 9.05 -33.93
C LYS A 92 5.45 9.95 -34.26
N LEU A 93 5.26 11.27 -34.17
CA LEU A 93 6.30 12.26 -34.45
C LEU A 93 7.52 12.05 -33.54
N HIS A 94 7.31 11.98 -32.23
CA HIS A 94 8.39 11.81 -31.24
C HIS A 94 9.06 10.44 -31.36
N THR A 95 8.28 9.40 -31.67
CA THR A 95 8.83 8.06 -31.95
C THR A 95 9.72 8.08 -33.20
N SER A 96 9.28 8.73 -34.29
CA SER A 96 10.09 8.88 -35.51
C SER A 96 11.34 9.72 -35.29
N ALA A 97 11.30 10.68 -34.36
CA ALA A 97 12.47 11.46 -33.94
C ALA A 97 13.43 10.68 -33.04
N GLY A 98 13.09 9.45 -32.64
CA GLY A 98 13.92 8.61 -31.78
C GLY A 98 13.91 9.01 -30.31
N VAL A 99 12.89 9.74 -29.85
CA VAL A 99 12.74 10.09 -28.43
C VAL A 99 12.60 8.82 -27.61
N ARG A 100 13.47 8.68 -26.61
CA ARG A 100 13.40 7.63 -25.57
C ARG A 100 13.54 8.19 -24.17
N ILE A 101 14.45 9.17 -24.05
CA ILE A 101 14.68 9.98 -22.86
C ILE A 101 14.52 11.43 -23.30
N TYR A 102 13.82 12.24 -22.52
CA TYR A 102 13.65 13.66 -22.74
C TYR A 102 14.21 14.44 -21.54
N PRO A 103 15.37 15.09 -21.67
CA PRO A 103 16.00 15.84 -20.59
C PRO A 103 15.12 16.95 -20.01
N GLN A 104 15.04 17.05 -18.69
CA GLN A 104 14.29 18.05 -17.95
C GLN A 104 15.19 18.93 -17.04
N GLY A 105 16.51 18.69 -17.06
CA GLY A 105 17.46 19.40 -16.20
C GLY A 105 17.45 18.91 -14.75
N ASP A 106 16.91 17.72 -14.50
CA ASP A 106 16.85 17.07 -13.19
C ASP A 106 17.55 15.71 -13.25
N GLU A 107 18.84 15.71 -12.93
CA GLU A 107 19.69 14.51 -12.94
C GLU A 107 19.53 13.65 -11.67
N THR A 108 18.62 14.02 -10.75
CA THR A 108 18.43 13.23 -9.53
C THR A 108 17.93 11.83 -9.87
N ARG A 109 18.53 10.82 -9.24
CA ARG A 109 18.18 9.41 -9.44
C ARG A 109 17.65 8.80 -8.15
N GLY A 110 16.72 7.87 -8.34
CA GLY A 110 16.28 6.98 -7.29
C GLY A 110 17.35 5.97 -6.87
N PRO A 111 17.20 5.35 -5.69
CA PRO A 111 18.09 4.27 -5.25
C PRO A 111 17.93 3.01 -6.13
N ASP A 112 19.03 2.33 -6.44
CA ASP A 112 19.00 1.01 -7.05
C ASP A 112 18.91 -0.07 -5.97
N LEU A 113 17.74 -0.71 -5.85
CA LEU A 113 17.51 -1.75 -4.85
C LEU A 113 18.07 -3.12 -5.24
N PHE A 114 18.26 -3.39 -6.53
CA PHE A 114 18.42 -4.76 -7.02
C PHE A 114 19.86 -5.13 -7.39
N THR A 115 20.74 -4.14 -7.58
CA THR A 115 22.18 -4.39 -7.60
C THR A 115 22.68 -4.74 -6.18
N PRO A 116 23.17 -5.96 -5.92
CA PRO A 116 23.58 -6.35 -4.57
C PRO A 116 24.78 -5.53 -4.06
N LEU A 117 24.62 -4.89 -2.91
CA LEU A 117 25.68 -4.19 -2.18
C LEU A 117 26.37 -5.09 -1.14
N LEU A 118 25.73 -6.20 -0.79
CA LEU A 118 26.15 -7.10 0.28
C LEU A 118 26.54 -8.48 -0.28
N PRO A 119 27.45 -9.20 0.40
CA PRO A 119 27.77 -10.57 0.04
C PRO A 119 26.56 -11.50 0.25
N PRO A 120 26.43 -12.62 -0.49
CA PRO A 120 25.25 -13.48 -0.48
C PRO A 120 24.78 -13.93 0.91
N GLU A 121 25.70 -14.13 1.85
CA GLU A 121 25.39 -14.61 3.21
C GLU A 121 24.71 -13.54 4.08
N ARG A 122 24.82 -12.27 3.70
CA ARG A 122 24.15 -11.14 4.36
C ARG A 122 22.83 -10.75 3.69
N LEU A 123 22.51 -11.32 2.53
CA LEU A 123 21.28 -11.03 1.82
C LEU A 123 20.08 -11.70 2.48
N HIS A 124 18.97 -10.97 2.55
CA HIS A 124 17.72 -11.48 3.09
C HIS A 124 17.14 -12.58 2.18
N PRO A 125 16.63 -13.70 2.73
CA PRO A 125 16.04 -14.77 1.93
C PRO A 125 14.92 -14.29 0.97
N ASN A 126 14.06 -13.37 1.43
CA ASN A 126 13.00 -12.84 0.57
C ASN A 126 13.53 -11.88 -0.50
N PHE A 127 14.64 -11.18 -0.24
CA PHE A 127 15.30 -10.36 -1.26
C PHE A 127 15.89 -11.24 -2.37
N ILE A 128 16.58 -12.33 -1.99
CA ILE A 128 17.10 -13.32 -2.94
C ILE A 128 15.96 -13.90 -3.79
N HIS A 129 14.81 -14.20 -3.20
CA HIS A 129 13.64 -14.70 -3.92
C HIS A 129 13.09 -13.66 -4.91
N LEU A 130 12.94 -12.41 -4.47
CA LEU A 130 12.47 -11.30 -5.30
C LEU A 130 13.36 -11.05 -6.52
N VAL A 131 14.68 -11.19 -6.37
CA VAL A 131 15.65 -10.99 -7.46
C VAL A 131 15.66 -12.17 -8.43
N ASN A 132 15.66 -13.41 -7.93
CA ASN A 132 15.96 -14.59 -8.75
C ASN A 132 14.73 -15.34 -9.28
N ASP A 133 13.57 -15.22 -8.64
CA ASP A 133 12.39 -16.00 -9.02
C ASP A 133 11.46 -15.23 -9.97
N THR A 134 11.22 -15.78 -11.16
CA THR A 134 10.33 -15.17 -12.17
C THR A 134 8.87 -15.07 -11.72
N THR A 135 8.45 -15.83 -10.71
CA THR A 135 7.11 -15.66 -10.11
C THR A 135 6.93 -14.32 -9.41
N LEU A 136 8.03 -13.63 -9.06
CA LEU A 136 8.04 -12.28 -8.48
C LEU A 136 8.52 -11.21 -9.47
N LEU A 137 8.67 -11.54 -10.75
CA LEU A 137 8.94 -10.55 -11.81
C LEU A 137 7.98 -9.35 -11.74
N PRO A 138 6.64 -9.53 -11.63
CA PRO A 138 5.75 -8.40 -11.56
C PRO A 138 6.03 -7.45 -10.37
N ALA A 139 6.29 -8.01 -9.18
CA ALA A 139 6.65 -7.21 -8.00
C ALA A 139 7.95 -6.43 -8.21
N ARG A 140 8.96 -7.07 -8.78
CA ARG A 140 10.26 -6.45 -9.09
C ARG A 140 10.10 -5.30 -10.08
N GLU A 141 9.31 -5.49 -11.14
CA GLU A 141 9.04 -4.47 -12.15
C GLU A 141 8.31 -3.24 -11.57
N ILE A 142 7.36 -3.44 -10.66
CA ILE A 142 6.69 -2.33 -9.95
C ILE A 142 7.68 -1.59 -9.06
N ILE A 143 8.41 -2.30 -8.21
CA ILE A 143 9.38 -1.67 -7.29
C ILE A 143 10.43 -0.89 -8.08
N CYS A 144 10.97 -1.43 -9.18
CA CYS A 144 11.90 -0.72 -10.07
C CYS A 144 11.33 0.62 -10.54
N ARG A 145 10.05 0.67 -10.93
CA ARG A 145 9.40 1.91 -11.42
C ARG A 145 9.07 2.90 -10.31
N MET A 146 8.97 2.42 -9.07
CA MET A 146 8.80 3.30 -7.91
C MET A 146 10.08 4.04 -7.55
N MET A 147 11.25 3.42 -7.75
CA MET A 147 12.51 3.92 -7.23
C MET A 147 12.95 5.27 -7.75
N PRO A 148 12.83 5.61 -9.06
CA PRO A 148 13.09 6.96 -9.55
C PRO A 148 12.35 8.08 -8.81
N HIS A 149 11.22 7.74 -8.16
CA HIS A 149 10.40 8.66 -7.37
C HIS A 149 10.66 8.59 -5.87
N TYR A 150 11.46 7.64 -5.38
CA TYR A 150 11.73 7.47 -3.96
C TYR A 150 12.99 8.22 -3.54
N CYS A 151 12.98 8.85 -2.36
CA CYS A 151 14.13 9.60 -1.84
C CYS A 151 14.65 8.89 -0.58
N ASP A 152 15.87 8.36 -0.65
CA ASP A 152 16.57 7.77 0.48
C ASP A 152 17.28 8.88 1.28
N VAL A 153 16.55 9.49 2.22
CA VAL A 153 17.04 10.63 3.01
C VAL A 153 18.22 10.22 3.91
N ASP A 154 18.19 9.01 4.47
CA ASP A 154 19.20 8.51 5.41
C ASP A 154 20.36 7.78 4.72
N GLY A 155 20.23 7.46 3.42
CA GLY A 155 21.25 6.77 2.62
C GLY A 155 21.45 5.30 2.95
N ASN A 156 20.58 4.71 3.77
CA ASN A 156 20.69 3.33 4.26
C ASN A 156 19.57 2.42 3.72
N PHE A 157 18.64 2.95 2.93
CA PHE A 157 17.45 2.23 2.49
C PHE A 157 17.83 0.98 1.68
N VAL A 158 18.78 1.11 0.75
CA VAL A 158 19.24 0.00 -0.11
C VAL A 158 19.85 -1.12 0.73
N GLU A 159 20.81 -0.82 1.62
CA GLU A 159 21.44 -1.84 2.48
C GLU A 159 20.40 -2.55 3.36
N GLN A 160 19.48 -1.80 3.94
CA GLN A 160 18.43 -2.35 4.80
C GLN A 160 17.46 -3.23 4.02
N PHE A 161 17.02 -2.79 2.84
CA PHE A 161 16.14 -3.59 1.97
C PHE A 161 16.79 -4.91 1.55
N GLN A 162 18.10 -4.92 1.32
CA GLN A 162 18.84 -6.14 0.96
C GLN A 162 19.13 -7.07 2.15
N SER A 163 19.11 -6.56 3.38
CA SER A 163 19.50 -7.29 4.60
C SER A 163 18.34 -7.44 5.62
N THR A 164 18.59 -7.23 6.90
CA THR A 164 17.63 -7.47 8.00
C THR A 164 16.46 -6.47 8.03
N GLY A 165 16.48 -5.43 7.20
CA GLY A 165 15.43 -4.42 7.10
C GLY A 165 14.39 -4.66 6.00
N PHE A 166 14.46 -5.79 5.27
CA PHE A 166 13.61 -6.09 4.11
C PHE A 166 12.12 -5.80 4.36
N ASP A 167 11.54 -6.38 5.41
CA ASP A 167 10.10 -6.25 5.70
C ASP A 167 9.72 -4.80 6.07
N ALA A 168 10.58 -4.08 6.81
CA ALA A 168 10.33 -2.69 7.20
C ALA A 168 10.38 -1.75 5.98
N ARG A 169 11.41 -1.90 5.14
CA ARG A 169 11.56 -1.11 3.93
C ARG A 169 10.47 -1.42 2.90
N LEU A 170 10.04 -2.68 2.79
CA LEU A 170 8.90 -3.07 1.96
C LEU A 170 7.60 -2.43 2.46
N TRP A 171 7.39 -2.37 3.78
CA TRP A 171 6.25 -1.69 4.38
C TRP A 171 6.25 -0.18 4.09
N GLU A 172 7.41 0.48 4.16
CA GLU A 172 7.54 1.88 3.73
C GLU A 172 7.22 2.09 2.25
N LEU A 173 7.68 1.20 1.37
CA LEU A 173 7.30 1.27 -0.06
C LEU A 173 5.80 1.10 -0.26
N TYR A 174 5.16 0.22 0.51
CA TYR A 174 3.71 0.02 0.42
C TYR A 174 2.96 1.28 0.86
N ASN A 175 3.36 1.90 1.97
CA ASN A 175 2.78 3.18 2.40
C ASN A 175 3.02 4.28 1.37
N PHE A 176 4.23 4.36 0.80
CA PHE A 176 4.55 5.32 -0.26
C PHE A 176 3.64 5.15 -1.48
N ALA A 177 3.38 3.91 -1.90
CA ALA A 177 2.47 3.60 -3.00
C ALA A 177 1.03 4.01 -2.68
N TYR A 178 0.53 3.65 -1.49
CA TYR A 178 -0.82 4.03 -1.05
C TYR A 178 -1.00 5.54 -0.91
N ILE A 179 -0.07 6.24 -0.27
CA ILE A 179 -0.09 7.71 -0.13
C ILE A 179 -0.14 8.39 -1.50
N SER A 180 0.58 7.84 -2.48
CA SER A 180 0.56 8.35 -3.84
C SER A 180 -0.75 8.04 -4.57
N GLU A 181 -1.34 6.87 -4.34
CA GLU A 181 -2.66 6.49 -4.85
C GLU A 181 -3.79 7.38 -4.29
N GLU A 182 -3.69 7.78 -3.02
CA GLU A 182 -4.59 8.76 -2.38
C GLU A 182 -4.34 10.21 -2.80
N GLU A 183 -3.34 10.43 -3.65
CA GLU A 183 -2.96 11.75 -4.15
C GLU A 183 -2.68 12.71 -2.98
N LEU A 184 -1.93 12.22 -1.99
CA LEU A 184 -1.47 13.03 -0.87
C LEU A 184 -0.09 13.62 -1.22
N TYR A 185 0.09 14.92 -1.01
CA TYR A 185 1.38 15.57 -1.27
C TYR A 185 2.40 15.17 -0.22
N LEU A 186 3.45 14.49 -0.64
CA LEU A 186 4.58 14.13 0.22
C LEU A 186 5.51 15.31 0.45
N VAL A 187 5.77 15.61 1.72
CA VAL A 187 6.73 16.61 2.19
C VAL A 187 7.99 15.89 2.66
N ARG A 188 9.13 16.11 1.98
CA ARG A 188 10.34 15.27 2.08
C ARG A 188 11.56 15.94 2.72
N ASN A 189 11.34 17.01 3.47
CA ASN A 189 12.41 17.81 4.10
C ASN A 189 12.70 17.41 5.56
N HIS A 190 12.17 16.28 6.02
CA HIS A 190 12.29 15.79 7.39
C HIS A 190 12.64 14.30 7.41
N THR A 191 13.42 13.86 8.41
CA THR A 191 13.86 12.46 8.57
C THR A 191 12.93 11.62 9.44
N ALA A 192 12.00 12.25 10.16
CA ALA A 192 11.00 11.57 10.97
C ALA A 192 9.80 12.51 11.22
N PRO A 193 8.55 12.00 11.28
CA PRO A 193 8.15 10.64 10.94
C PRO A 193 8.44 10.25 9.48
N ASP A 194 8.39 8.96 9.17
CA ASP A 194 8.74 8.43 7.83
C ASP A 194 8.02 9.16 6.68
N PHE A 195 6.79 9.63 6.90
CA PHE A 195 6.07 10.47 5.95
C PHE A 195 5.43 11.68 6.63
N LEU A 196 5.52 12.83 5.96
CA LEU A 196 4.67 13.98 6.22
C LEU A 196 3.86 14.25 4.96
N VAL A 197 2.53 14.16 5.07
CA VAL A 197 1.63 14.31 3.94
C VAL A 197 0.73 15.52 4.10
N SER A 198 0.31 16.12 2.99
CA SER A 198 -0.65 17.22 3.01
C SER A 198 -1.63 17.16 1.86
N LYS A 199 -2.86 17.63 2.09
CA LYS A 199 -3.93 17.79 1.09
C LYS A 199 -5.01 18.68 1.68
N TYR A 200 -5.63 19.55 0.87
CA TYR A 200 -6.67 20.50 1.31
C TYR A 200 -6.30 21.37 2.53
N GLY A 201 -5.02 21.76 2.65
CA GLY A 201 -4.53 22.54 3.78
C GLY A 201 -4.46 21.79 5.11
N LYS A 202 -4.67 20.48 5.10
CA LYS A 202 -4.44 19.58 6.24
C LYS A 202 -3.09 18.88 6.08
N THR A 203 -2.44 18.60 7.20
CA THR A 203 -1.17 17.88 7.26
C THR A 203 -1.32 16.70 8.20
N VAL A 204 -0.76 15.54 7.84
CA VAL A 204 -0.73 14.34 8.68
C VAL A 204 0.69 13.79 8.68
N ALA A 205 1.21 13.48 9.87
CA ALA A 205 2.47 12.78 10.02
C ALA A 205 2.21 11.28 10.18
N ILE A 206 2.95 10.44 9.46
CA ILE A 206 2.76 8.99 9.43
C ILE A 206 4.11 8.33 9.72
N GLU A 207 4.16 7.51 10.77
CA GLU A 207 5.33 6.72 11.13
C GLU A 207 5.09 5.24 10.79
N ALA A 208 5.97 4.66 9.98
CA ALA A 208 5.92 3.26 9.66
C ALA A 208 6.58 2.41 10.77
N VAL A 209 5.94 1.30 11.10
CA VAL A 209 6.44 0.36 12.09
C VAL A 209 6.02 -1.06 11.74
N ILE A 210 6.87 -2.04 12.06
CA ILE A 210 6.53 -3.44 11.88
C ILE A 210 6.57 -4.21 13.20
N VAL A 211 5.73 -5.24 13.30
CA VAL A 211 5.96 -6.33 14.24
C VAL A 211 6.95 -7.30 13.59
N GLY A 212 8.21 -7.22 13.99
CA GLY A 212 9.28 -8.03 13.41
C GLY A 212 9.38 -9.46 13.96
N ARG A 213 10.14 -10.30 13.25
CA ARG A 213 10.49 -11.66 13.67
C ARG A 213 11.40 -11.65 14.90
N LYS A 214 11.28 -12.70 15.72
CA LYS A 214 12.30 -12.99 16.74
C LYS A 214 13.48 -13.72 16.12
N LYS A 215 14.64 -13.64 16.78
CA LYS A 215 15.89 -14.31 16.35
C LYS A 215 15.76 -15.84 16.21
N ASP A 216 14.87 -16.46 16.97
CA ASP A 216 14.59 -17.90 16.97
C ASP A 216 13.57 -18.34 15.91
N ASN A 217 12.89 -17.39 15.24
CA ASN A 217 12.01 -17.63 14.08
C ASN A 217 12.50 -16.84 12.85
N PRO A 218 13.72 -17.10 12.35
CA PRO A 218 14.26 -16.38 11.21
C PRO A 218 13.45 -16.67 9.93
N PRO A 219 13.42 -15.73 8.97
CA PRO A 219 12.82 -15.96 7.66
C PRO A 219 13.60 -17.07 6.93
N LYS A 220 12.89 -17.91 6.17
CA LYS A 220 13.48 -19.03 5.42
C LYS A 220 12.96 -19.03 4.00
N TYR A 221 13.85 -19.30 3.05
CA TYR A 221 13.49 -19.42 1.64
C TYR A 221 12.58 -20.63 1.37
N PHE A 222 12.93 -21.78 1.96
CA PHE A 222 12.12 -23.00 1.89
C PHE A 222 11.58 -23.34 3.27
N LYS A 223 10.25 -23.27 3.43
CA LYS A 223 9.55 -23.81 4.59
C LYS A 223 8.21 -24.38 4.10
N PRO A 224 7.82 -25.58 4.56
CA PRO A 224 6.48 -26.09 4.26
C PRO A 224 5.45 -25.09 4.79
N LEU A 225 4.49 -24.73 3.94
CA LEU A 225 3.36 -23.90 4.34
C LEU A 225 2.56 -24.71 5.38
N ARG A 226 2.62 -24.28 6.65
CA ARG A 226 1.72 -24.76 7.70
C ARG A 226 0.73 -23.64 7.98
N GLN A 227 -0.54 -23.90 7.70
CA GLN A 227 -1.62 -23.04 8.19
C GLN A 227 -1.86 -23.34 9.67
N LYS A 228 -2.05 -22.30 10.48
CA LYS A 228 -2.48 -22.45 11.86
C LYS A 228 -3.94 -22.90 11.90
N SER A 229 -4.28 -23.77 12.84
CA SER A 229 -5.69 -24.12 13.07
C SER A 229 -6.45 -22.93 13.66
N PRO A 230 -7.79 -22.89 13.54
CA PRO A 230 -8.61 -21.87 14.21
C PRO A 230 -8.34 -21.79 15.71
N GLU A 231 -8.13 -22.92 16.39
CA GLU A 231 -7.84 -22.96 17.83
C GLU A 231 -6.46 -22.36 18.16
N GLU A 232 -5.44 -22.63 17.34
CA GLU A 232 -4.12 -22.02 17.49
C GLU A 232 -4.19 -20.49 17.31
N ILE A 233 -5.00 -20.02 16.37
CA ILE A 233 -5.22 -18.58 16.12
C ILE A 233 -5.95 -17.94 17.30
N LEU A 234 -7.05 -18.53 17.76
CA LEU A 234 -7.83 -18.02 18.89
C LEU A 234 -7.01 -17.97 20.18
N GLU A 235 -6.20 -18.99 20.45
CA GLU A 235 -5.30 -18.99 21.60
C GLU A 235 -4.24 -17.88 21.50
N ALA A 236 -3.63 -17.73 20.32
CA ALA A 236 -2.65 -16.69 20.05
C ALA A 236 -3.22 -15.26 20.21
N HIS A 237 -4.51 -15.08 19.89
CA HIS A 237 -5.22 -13.79 20.00
C HIS A 237 -5.47 -13.33 21.43
N LYS A 238 -5.54 -14.25 22.40
CA LYS A 238 -5.83 -13.89 23.80
C LYS A 238 -4.79 -12.94 24.37
N ASP A 239 -3.51 -13.29 24.22
CA ASP A 239 -2.42 -12.59 24.90
C ASP A 239 -1.20 -12.34 24.02
N MET A 240 -0.82 -13.33 23.21
CA MET A 240 0.47 -13.32 22.52
C MET A 240 0.52 -12.29 21.39
N ILE A 241 -0.50 -12.20 20.54
CA ILE A 241 -0.58 -11.19 19.47
C ILE A 241 -0.75 -9.76 19.99
N PRO A 242 -1.63 -9.47 20.96
CA PRO A 242 -1.69 -8.16 21.59
C PRO A 242 -0.34 -7.68 22.12
N ILE A 243 0.41 -8.57 22.80
CA ILE A 243 1.77 -8.26 23.29
C ILE A 243 2.75 -7.95 22.15
N ARG A 244 2.61 -8.65 21.01
CA ARG A 244 3.45 -8.46 19.83
C ARG A 244 3.23 -7.11 19.18
N PHE A 245 1.98 -6.66 19.03
CA PHE A 245 1.66 -5.32 18.53
C PHE A 245 1.95 -4.21 19.54
N GLY A 246 1.64 -4.43 20.82
CA GLY A 246 1.83 -3.42 21.85
C GLY A 246 3.28 -2.99 22.03
N SER A 247 4.24 -3.90 21.84
CA SER A 247 5.67 -3.60 22.01
C SER A 247 6.22 -2.54 21.04
N PRO A 248 6.08 -2.69 19.70
CA PRO A 248 6.49 -1.67 18.75
C PRO A 248 5.67 -0.38 18.86
N LEU A 249 4.35 -0.47 19.07
CA LEU A 249 3.50 0.71 19.24
C LEU A 249 3.93 1.54 20.45
N TYR A 250 4.16 0.91 21.60
CA TYR A 250 4.67 1.58 22.80
C TYR A 250 6.06 2.17 22.56
N THR A 251 6.94 1.47 21.83
CA THR A 251 8.27 1.97 21.49
C THR A 251 8.20 3.25 20.64
N LYS A 252 7.29 3.31 19.66
CA LYS A 252 7.05 4.50 18.83
C LYS A 252 6.36 5.61 19.61
N LEU A 253 5.41 5.29 20.49
CA LEU A 253 4.79 6.26 21.40
C LEU A 253 5.86 7.02 22.22
N LYS A 254 6.86 6.30 22.75
CA LYS A 254 7.96 6.90 23.52
C LYS A 254 8.93 7.75 22.71
N LYS A 255 8.84 7.78 21.38
CA LYS A 255 9.61 8.70 20.54
C LYS A 255 9.07 10.13 20.56
N ARG A 256 7.81 10.33 21.00
CA ARG A 256 7.19 11.65 21.17
C ARG A 256 7.31 12.54 19.93
N TYR A 257 7.00 11.98 18.75
CA TYR A 257 7.12 12.71 17.47
C TYR A 257 6.32 14.02 17.44
N TRP A 258 5.26 14.14 18.25
CA TRP A 258 4.47 15.37 18.40
C TRP A 258 5.25 16.57 18.99
N ASP A 259 6.41 16.34 19.61
CA ASP A 259 7.30 17.41 20.09
C ASP A 259 8.14 18.02 18.93
N LEU A 260 8.18 17.38 17.77
CA LEU A 260 8.88 17.89 16.59
C LEU A 260 8.15 19.09 15.99
N THR A 261 8.89 20.13 15.61
CA THR A 261 8.34 21.40 15.12
C THR A 261 7.36 21.23 13.95
N HIS A 262 7.63 20.32 13.02
CA HIS A 262 6.80 20.07 11.83
C HIS A 262 5.62 19.12 12.07
N VAL A 263 5.58 18.41 13.21
CA VAL A 263 4.46 17.53 13.60
C VAL A 263 3.52 18.23 14.58
N LYS A 264 4.03 19.15 15.40
CA LYS A 264 3.27 19.86 16.42
C LYS A 264 2.01 20.51 15.83
N GLY A 265 0.86 20.20 16.41
CA GLY A 265 -0.44 20.72 15.95
C GLY A 265 -1.10 19.90 14.83
N ASN A 266 -0.44 18.86 14.33
CA ASN A 266 -0.95 18.00 13.27
C ASN A 266 -1.23 16.58 13.78
N PRO A 267 -2.19 15.87 13.16
CA PRO A 267 -2.41 14.45 13.38
C PRO A 267 -1.15 13.59 13.19
N LEU A 268 -0.98 12.58 14.06
CA LEU A 268 0.09 11.59 14.02
C LEU A 268 -0.49 10.19 13.91
N VAL A 269 -0.17 9.46 12.84
CA VAL A 269 -0.63 8.10 12.59
C VAL A 269 0.55 7.14 12.70
N PHE A 270 0.36 6.01 13.39
CA PHE A 270 1.31 4.90 13.30
C PHE A 270 0.79 3.87 12.29
N ALA A 271 1.51 3.70 11.19
CA ALA A 271 1.24 2.69 10.18
C ALA A 271 1.97 1.39 10.56
N ILE A 272 1.23 0.41 11.06
CA ILE A 272 1.75 -0.87 11.56
C ILE A 272 1.43 -2.05 10.63
N ALA A 273 2.42 -2.90 10.41
CA ALA A 273 2.26 -4.16 9.68
C ALA A 273 2.88 -5.34 10.44
N ASP A 274 2.27 -6.52 10.32
CA ASP A 274 2.74 -7.72 11.02
C ASP A 274 3.59 -8.63 10.12
N PHE A 275 4.87 -8.77 10.45
CA PHE A 275 5.82 -9.66 9.79
C PHE A 275 6.46 -10.66 10.76
N HIS A 276 5.84 -10.90 11.93
CA HIS A 276 6.48 -11.64 13.02
C HIS A 276 6.61 -13.15 12.76
N ASP A 277 5.73 -13.68 11.92
CA ASP A 277 5.66 -15.10 11.54
C ASP A 277 5.20 -15.23 10.08
N ASP A 278 5.36 -16.43 9.52
CA ASP A 278 4.91 -16.72 8.16
C ASP A 278 3.39 -16.55 8.06
N GLN A 279 2.93 -15.85 7.03
CA GLN A 279 1.50 -15.58 6.80
C GLN A 279 0.78 -14.93 8.00
N SER A 280 1.51 -14.23 8.87
CA SER A 280 0.96 -13.59 10.08
C SER A 280 -0.20 -12.63 9.78
N MET A 281 -0.09 -11.83 8.71
CA MET A 281 -1.16 -10.92 8.28
C MET A 281 -2.50 -11.60 7.92
N LEU A 282 -2.54 -12.92 7.70
CA LEU A 282 -3.80 -13.63 7.43
C LEU A 282 -4.68 -13.81 8.66
N TRP A 283 -4.12 -13.66 9.86
CA TRP A 283 -4.83 -14.03 11.07
C TRP A 283 -4.66 -13.07 12.23
N THR A 284 -3.80 -12.05 12.19
CA THR A 284 -3.53 -11.20 13.37
C THR A 284 -4.35 -9.92 13.51
N SER A 285 -5.10 -9.53 12.47
CA SER A 285 -5.87 -8.27 12.44
C SER A 285 -6.92 -8.14 13.55
N THR A 286 -7.68 -9.21 13.84
CA THR A 286 -8.69 -9.23 14.90
C THR A 286 -8.09 -8.96 16.28
N ALA A 287 -6.91 -9.50 16.56
CA ALA A 287 -6.24 -9.25 17.84
C ALA A 287 -5.68 -7.83 17.95
N LEU A 288 -5.28 -7.21 16.83
CA LEU A 288 -4.88 -5.80 16.82
C LEU A 288 -6.04 -4.90 17.22
N ILE A 289 -7.17 -4.97 16.51
CA ILE A 289 -8.30 -4.08 16.80
C ILE A 289 -8.83 -4.25 18.23
N ASN A 290 -8.88 -5.49 18.73
CA ASN A 290 -9.28 -5.76 20.11
C ASN A 290 -8.30 -5.14 21.12
N TYR A 291 -7.00 -5.25 20.86
CA TYR A 291 -5.96 -4.64 21.69
C TYR A 291 -6.01 -3.11 21.68
N LEU A 292 -6.28 -2.49 20.53
CA LEU A 292 -6.29 -1.04 20.40
C LEU A 292 -7.39 -0.41 21.25
N TYR A 293 -8.59 -1.00 21.25
CA TYR A 293 -9.76 -0.50 21.97
C TYR A 293 -9.97 -1.13 23.36
N GLY A 294 -9.30 -2.24 23.68
CA GLY A 294 -9.46 -2.93 24.96
C GLY A 294 -10.78 -3.67 25.09
N VAL A 295 -11.33 -4.13 23.96
CA VAL A 295 -12.62 -4.83 23.88
C VAL A 295 -12.53 -5.94 22.85
N ARG A 296 -13.17 -7.07 23.09
CA ARG A 296 -13.47 -8.09 22.07
C ARG A 296 -14.97 -8.24 21.95
N HIS A 297 -15.43 -8.81 20.84
CA HIS A 297 -16.85 -9.02 20.61
C HIS A 297 -17.16 -10.52 20.58
N GLU A 298 -18.23 -10.92 21.26
CA GLU A 298 -18.90 -12.19 21.06
C GLU A 298 -20.21 -11.93 20.30
N PHE A 299 -20.69 -12.92 19.56
CA PHE A 299 -21.93 -12.79 18.80
C PHE A 299 -22.79 -14.05 18.91
N TYR A 300 -24.09 -13.87 18.74
CA TYR A 300 -25.06 -14.95 18.59
C TYR A 300 -26.26 -14.44 17.78
N TYR A 301 -27.13 -15.35 17.31
CA TYR A 301 -28.40 -14.99 16.70
C TYR A 301 -29.52 -15.14 17.74
N ASP A 302 -30.37 -14.13 17.86
CA ASP A 302 -31.54 -14.18 18.74
C ASP A 302 -32.65 -15.10 18.19
N GLU A 303 -33.78 -15.18 18.90
CA GLU A 303 -34.93 -16.00 18.52
C GLU A 303 -35.57 -15.58 17.17
N ASN A 304 -35.33 -14.35 16.72
CA ASN A 304 -35.80 -13.82 15.44
C ASN A 304 -34.77 -14.00 14.31
N GLY A 305 -33.62 -14.62 14.60
CA GLY A 305 -32.51 -14.77 13.66
C GLY A 305 -31.72 -13.49 13.43
N GLN A 306 -31.83 -12.49 14.32
CA GLN A 306 -31.08 -11.24 14.25
C GLN A 306 -29.74 -11.39 15.00
N LEU A 307 -28.67 -10.95 14.35
CA LEU A 307 -27.32 -10.92 14.90
C LEU A 307 -27.25 -9.95 16.08
N VAL A 308 -26.79 -10.45 17.22
CA VAL A 308 -26.51 -9.68 18.44
C VAL A 308 -25.02 -9.72 18.71
N ILE A 309 -24.42 -8.56 18.94
CA ILE A 309 -22.98 -8.39 19.20
C ILE A 309 -22.80 -7.85 20.63
N LEU A 310 -22.06 -8.59 21.44
CA LEU A 310 -21.79 -8.27 22.85
C LEU A 310 -20.32 -7.85 23.04
N PRO A 311 -20.05 -6.64 23.54
CA PRO A 311 -18.71 -6.18 23.82
C PRO A 311 -18.24 -6.75 25.17
N ILE A 312 -17.03 -7.27 25.20
CA ILE A 312 -16.38 -7.83 26.38
C ILE A 312 -15.08 -7.07 26.60
N LYS A 313 -15.02 -6.35 27.71
CA LYS A 313 -13.83 -5.60 28.10
C LYS A 313 -12.65 -6.55 28.34
N ILE A 314 -11.47 -6.11 27.92
CA ILE A 314 -10.18 -6.76 28.19
C ILE A 314 -9.35 -5.78 29.01
N ASP A 315 -8.85 -6.19 30.19
CA ASP A 315 -8.04 -5.32 31.04
C ASP A 315 -6.54 -5.47 30.76
N THR A 316 -6.03 -6.71 30.70
CA THR A 316 -4.60 -7.00 30.50
C THR A 316 -4.37 -8.18 29.56
N HIS A 317 -3.14 -8.31 29.08
CA HIS A 317 -2.64 -9.43 28.29
C HIS A 317 -1.36 -9.97 28.92
N LYS A 318 -1.24 -11.30 29.06
CA LYS A 318 -0.11 -11.94 29.77
C LYS A 318 0.47 -13.15 29.05
N VAL A 319 1.79 -13.14 28.85
CA VAL A 319 2.57 -14.30 28.39
C VAL A 319 3.81 -14.48 29.26
N GLY A 320 3.84 -15.57 30.03
CA GLY A 320 4.87 -15.78 31.05
C GLY A 320 4.87 -14.64 32.08
N GLU A 321 6.03 -14.03 32.28
CA GLU A 321 6.21 -12.89 33.19
C GLU A 321 5.84 -11.54 32.57
N LYS A 322 5.63 -11.47 31.25
CA LYS A 322 5.30 -10.22 30.56
C LYS A 322 3.80 -9.99 30.60
N GLU A 323 3.39 -8.89 31.19
CA GLU A 323 2.01 -8.41 31.24
C GLU A 323 1.92 -6.97 30.73
N ILE A 324 0.94 -6.67 29.89
CA ILE A 324 0.67 -5.31 29.38
C ILE A 324 -0.83 -4.97 29.54
N PRO A 325 -1.20 -3.70 29.70
CA PRO A 325 -2.60 -3.30 29.64
C PRO A 325 -3.15 -3.45 28.22
N SER A 326 -4.43 -3.79 28.10
CA SER A 326 -5.19 -3.66 26.86
C SER A 326 -5.68 -2.23 26.66
N GLY A 327 -6.15 -1.90 25.46
CA GLY A 327 -6.60 -0.56 25.11
C GLY A 327 -5.43 0.40 24.90
N PHE A 328 -4.67 0.22 23.82
CA PHE A 328 -3.56 1.12 23.46
C PHE A 328 -3.96 2.60 23.51
N PHE A 329 -5.16 2.93 22.99
CA PHE A 329 -5.66 4.32 22.96
C PHE A 329 -5.99 4.91 24.33
N ASN A 330 -6.04 4.09 25.38
CA ASN A 330 -6.26 4.53 26.76
C ASN A 330 -4.95 4.62 27.56
N GLN A 331 -3.80 4.30 26.95
CA GLN A 331 -2.51 4.41 27.63
C GLN A 331 -2.09 5.87 27.77
N PRO A 332 -1.29 6.22 28.80
CA PRO A 332 -0.77 7.57 28.95
C PRO A 332 -0.02 8.04 27.71
N GLU A 333 -0.25 9.29 27.29
CA GLU A 333 0.32 9.94 26.10
C GLU A 333 -0.25 9.45 24.76
N ALA A 334 -1.11 8.42 24.75
CA ALA A 334 -1.73 7.93 23.52
C ALA A 334 -2.64 8.98 22.87
N GLU A 335 -3.15 9.97 23.60
CA GLU A 335 -3.91 11.10 23.07
C GLU A 335 -3.13 11.93 22.02
N HIS A 336 -1.81 11.78 21.94
CA HIS A 336 -0.98 12.40 20.89
C HIS A 336 -0.92 11.59 19.58
N VAL A 337 -1.44 10.36 19.57
CA VAL A 337 -1.54 9.51 18.38
C VAL A 337 -2.99 9.52 17.89
N SER A 338 -3.20 9.97 16.67
CA SER A 338 -4.52 10.18 16.07
C SER A 338 -5.20 8.88 15.66
N ALA A 339 -4.43 7.94 15.11
CA ALA A 339 -4.94 6.66 14.63
C ALA A 339 -3.81 5.64 14.44
N ILE A 340 -4.21 4.38 14.28
CA ILE A 340 -3.35 3.29 13.81
C ILE A 340 -3.82 2.87 12.42
N LEU A 341 -2.92 2.91 11.44
CA LEU A 341 -3.16 2.40 10.09
C LEU A 341 -2.58 0.99 9.99
N PHE A 342 -3.32 0.04 9.44
CA PHE A 342 -2.90 -1.36 9.32
C PHE A 342 -3.30 -1.94 7.97
N SER A 343 -2.46 -2.80 7.40
CA SER A 343 -2.79 -3.57 6.19
C SER A 343 -2.78 -5.07 6.47
N ALA A 344 -3.84 -5.76 6.04
CA ALA A 344 -3.87 -7.22 5.98
C ALA A 344 -3.23 -7.78 4.70
N SER A 345 -2.83 -6.91 3.75
CA SER A 345 -2.40 -7.31 2.41
C SER A 345 -1.05 -6.72 1.98
N GLY A 346 -0.46 -5.78 2.73
CA GLY A 346 0.75 -5.01 2.42
C GLY A 346 2.07 -5.80 2.45
N THR A 347 2.12 -6.93 1.74
CA THR A 347 3.30 -7.78 1.55
C THR A 347 3.76 -7.74 0.10
N ILE A 348 4.87 -8.42 -0.22
CA ILE A 348 5.39 -8.51 -1.59
C ILE A 348 4.35 -9.07 -2.58
N SER A 349 3.41 -9.89 -2.10
CA SER A 349 2.31 -10.42 -2.89
C SER A 349 1.41 -9.31 -3.45
N LYS A 350 1.22 -8.19 -2.74
CA LYS A 350 0.48 -7.03 -3.24
C LYS A 350 1.18 -6.43 -4.45
N PHE A 351 2.47 -6.12 -4.32
CA PHE A 351 3.31 -5.61 -5.42
C PHE A 351 3.25 -6.55 -6.62
N ASN A 352 3.23 -7.87 -6.36
CA ASN A 352 3.16 -8.86 -7.41
C ASN A 352 1.81 -8.84 -8.15
N ARG A 353 0.69 -8.70 -7.44
CA ARG A 353 -0.64 -8.59 -8.05
C ARG A 353 -0.82 -7.29 -8.82
N ILE A 354 -0.39 -6.16 -8.25
CA ILE A 354 -0.39 -4.85 -8.92
C ILE A 354 0.48 -4.89 -10.19
N GLY A 355 1.66 -5.52 -10.12
CA GLY A 355 2.50 -5.70 -11.31
C GLY A 355 1.85 -6.61 -12.35
N ARG A 356 1.19 -7.68 -11.91
CA ARG A 356 0.53 -8.63 -12.80
C ARG A 356 -0.63 -8.01 -13.55
N GLN A 357 -1.48 -7.22 -12.89
CA GLN A 357 -2.58 -6.50 -13.55
C GLN A 357 -2.08 -5.36 -14.44
N ALA A 358 -0.88 -4.82 -14.16
CA ALA A 358 -0.19 -3.87 -15.04
C ALA A 358 0.55 -4.55 -16.21
N GLY A 359 0.29 -5.83 -16.50
CA GLY A 359 0.86 -6.54 -17.65
C GLY A 359 2.33 -6.95 -17.51
N PHE A 360 2.93 -6.87 -16.32
CA PHE A 360 4.24 -7.50 -16.06
C PHE A 360 4.01 -8.95 -15.68
N TYR A 361 4.55 -9.90 -16.44
CA TYR A 361 4.42 -11.33 -16.11
C TYR A 361 5.46 -12.19 -16.82
N ASP A 362 5.69 -13.37 -16.24
CA ASP A 362 6.30 -14.51 -16.93
C ASP A 362 5.15 -15.34 -17.55
N PRO A 363 5.11 -15.58 -18.88
CA PRO A 363 4.06 -16.36 -19.52
C PRO A 363 3.88 -17.80 -18.98
N ALA A 364 4.93 -18.33 -18.35
CA ALA A 364 4.92 -19.62 -17.68
C ALA A 364 4.32 -19.57 -16.26
N VAL A 365 3.88 -18.42 -15.75
CA VAL A 365 3.32 -18.28 -14.40
C VAL A 365 1.84 -17.91 -14.45
N ILE A 366 1.01 -18.64 -13.70
CA ILE A 366 -0.38 -18.29 -13.41
C ILE A 366 -0.44 -17.80 -11.97
N MET A 367 -1.09 -16.66 -11.75
CA MET A 367 -1.27 -16.08 -10.42
C MET A 367 -2.75 -16.15 -10.02
N ILE A 368 -3.02 -16.65 -8.81
CA ILE A 368 -4.38 -16.77 -8.26
C ILE A 368 -4.42 -16.04 -6.92
N ARG A 369 -5.41 -15.17 -6.71
CA ARG A 369 -5.73 -14.61 -5.41
C ARG A 369 -6.98 -15.30 -4.87
N LEU A 370 -6.94 -15.71 -3.61
CA LEU A 370 -8.12 -16.20 -2.89
C LEU A 370 -8.09 -15.72 -1.43
N GLY A 371 -9.25 -15.57 -0.82
CA GLY A 371 -9.33 -15.04 0.53
C GLY A 371 -10.75 -14.85 1.03
N MET A 372 -10.86 -14.05 2.08
CA MET A 372 -12.11 -13.69 2.73
C MET A 372 -12.27 -12.16 2.67
N CYS A 373 -13.44 -11.68 2.28
CA CYS A 373 -13.80 -10.27 2.30
C CYS A 373 -15.03 -9.99 3.17
N HIS A 374 -15.21 -8.73 3.54
CA HIS A 374 -16.34 -8.28 4.34
C HIS A 374 -17.69 -8.64 3.67
N ASN A 375 -18.64 -9.07 4.49
CA ASN A 375 -20.02 -9.28 4.08
C ASN A 375 -20.85 -8.07 4.55
N HIS A 376 -21.37 -7.29 3.61
CA HIS A 376 -22.16 -6.08 3.89
C HIS A 376 -23.61 -6.37 4.31
N ASP A 377 -24.04 -7.64 4.33
CA ASP A 377 -25.29 -8.00 4.99
C ASP A 377 -25.19 -7.67 6.50
N PRO A 378 -26.03 -6.76 7.03
CA PRO A 378 -25.96 -6.35 8.44
C PRO A 378 -26.23 -7.49 9.41
N ASN A 379 -26.79 -8.61 8.94
CA ASN A 379 -27.02 -9.81 9.73
C ASN A 379 -25.92 -10.87 9.58
N ALA A 380 -24.85 -10.62 8.82
CA ALA A 380 -23.78 -11.58 8.60
C ALA A 380 -22.75 -11.59 9.75
N ALA A 381 -22.51 -12.77 10.32
CA ALA A 381 -21.42 -12.98 11.28
C ALA A 381 -20.11 -13.48 10.65
N LEU A 382 -20.14 -13.90 9.38
CA LEU A 382 -19.02 -14.52 8.68
C LEU A 382 -18.70 -13.78 7.38
N PRO A 383 -17.42 -13.74 6.98
CA PRO A 383 -17.00 -13.13 5.72
C PRO A 383 -17.43 -13.97 4.50
N ILE A 384 -17.30 -13.38 3.31
CA ILE A 384 -17.53 -14.05 2.03
C ILE A 384 -16.19 -14.53 1.45
N GLU A 385 -16.15 -15.74 0.92
CA GLU A 385 -14.98 -16.24 0.20
C GLU A 385 -14.89 -15.63 -1.20
N PHE A 386 -13.68 -15.32 -1.66
CA PHE A 386 -13.44 -14.92 -3.05
C PHE A 386 -12.24 -15.65 -3.64
N LYS A 387 -12.24 -15.80 -4.97
CA LYS A 387 -11.13 -16.38 -5.73
C LYS A 387 -11.16 -15.90 -7.18
N TYR A 388 -10.01 -15.50 -7.70
CA TYR A 388 -9.86 -15.15 -9.12
C TYR A 388 -8.40 -15.32 -9.61
N ILE A 389 -8.24 -15.41 -10.93
CA ILE A 389 -6.93 -15.35 -11.59
C ILE A 389 -6.54 -13.88 -11.69
N VAL A 390 -5.32 -13.54 -11.27
CA VAL A 390 -4.81 -12.18 -11.37
C VAL A 390 -4.27 -11.97 -12.78
N ASP A 391 -4.90 -11.04 -13.50
CA ASP A 391 -4.56 -10.64 -14.86
C ASP A 391 -4.89 -9.15 -15.10
N GLU A 392 -4.73 -8.71 -16.34
CA GLU A 392 -4.92 -7.33 -16.79
C GLU A 392 -6.37 -6.82 -16.65
N ASN A 393 -7.35 -7.71 -16.42
CA ASN A 393 -8.74 -7.32 -16.18
C ASN A 393 -9.03 -7.01 -14.70
N CYS A 394 -8.05 -7.23 -13.82
CA CYS A 394 -8.16 -6.92 -12.41
C CYS A 394 -7.94 -5.43 -12.14
N ASN A 395 -8.49 -4.94 -11.04
CA ASN A 395 -8.45 -3.52 -10.65
C ASN A 395 -8.10 -3.35 -9.17
N GLU A 396 -7.25 -4.23 -8.61
CA GLU A 396 -6.84 -4.12 -7.21
C GLU A 396 -6.09 -2.79 -6.98
N THR A 397 -6.49 -2.06 -5.95
CA THR A 397 -5.85 -0.80 -5.53
C THR A 397 -4.84 -1.03 -4.40
N TRP A 398 -3.92 -0.11 -4.13
CA TRP A 398 -3.07 -0.19 -2.94
C TRP A 398 -3.88 -0.10 -1.64
N ALA A 399 -4.98 0.64 -1.65
CA ALA A 399 -5.94 0.81 -0.56
C ALA A 399 -6.63 -0.50 -0.11
N GLU A 400 -6.86 -1.44 -1.02
CA GLU A 400 -7.55 -2.69 -0.68
C GLU A 400 -6.85 -3.46 0.44
N GLY A 401 -7.58 -3.63 1.55
CA GLY A 401 -7.13 -4.34 2.75
C GLY A 401 -6.46 -3.45 3.81
N LEU A 402 -6.51 -2.11 3.64
CA LEU A 402 -6.13 -1.15 4.68
C LEU A 402 -7.31 -0.81 5.60
N SER A 403 -6.98 -0.66 6.88
CA SER A 403 -7.87 -0.26 7.95
C SER A 403 -7.22 0.84 8.79
N MET A 404 -7.96 1.92 9.05
CA MET A 404 -7.60 2.97 9.98
C MET A 404 -8.45 2.86 11.24
N TYR A 405 -7.80 2.60 12.37
CA TYR A 405 -8.41 2.55 13.70
C TYR A 405 -8.21 3.90 14.37
N HIS A 406 -9.30 4.65 14.56
CA HIS A 406 -9.26 6.01 15.09
C HIS A 406 -9.13 6.01 16.61
N ASN A 407 -8.24 6.85 17.14
CA ASN A 407 -8.12 7.04 18.57
C ASN A 407 -9.25 7.96 19.08
N PRO A 408 -10.17 7.47 19.93
CA PRO A 408 -11.26 8.32 20.46
C PRO A 408 -10.76 9.45 21.37
N ASN A 409 -9.52 9.34 21.87
CA ASN A 409 -8.90 10.31 22.77
C ASN A 409 -7.92 11.26 22.06
N ALA A 410 -7.84 11.26 20.72
CA ALA A 410 -6.86 12.05 19.99
C ALA A 410 -7.04 13.57 20.20
N ILE A 411 -5.96 14.27 20.55
CA ILE A 411 -5.91 15.75 20.60
C ILE A 411 -6.10 16.33 19.19
N TYR A 412 -5.50 15.70 18.19
CA TYR A 412 -5.63 16.06 16.78
C TYR A 412 -6.12 14.86 15.98
N PRO A 413 -7.44 14.62 15.87
CA PRO A 413 -7.98 13.50 15.10
C PRO A 413 -7.53 13.56 13.63
N VAL A 414 -7.24 12.40 13.04
CA VAL A 414 -6.89 12.32 11.62
C VAL A 414 -8.17 12.47 10.78
N PRO A 415 -8.20 13.35 9.77
CA PRO A 415 -9.40 13.51 8.95
C PRO A 415 -9.58 12.34 7.99
N GLU A 416 -10.75 11.70 8.03
CA GLU A 416 -11.08 10.54 7.18
C GLU A 416 -11.14 10.90 5.70
N GLU A 417 -11.55 12.12 5.38
CA GLU A 417 -11.64 12.62 4.02
C GLU A 417 -10.30 12.66 3.27
N LEU A 418 -9.18 12.51 3.98
CA LEU A 418 -7.85 12.37 3.38
C LEU A 418 -7.50 10.93 2.98
N PHE A 419 -8.25 9.94 3.48
CA PHE A 419 -8.03 8.51 3.26
C PHE A 419 -9.33 7.77 2.85
N PRO A 420 -10.13 8.27 1.90
CA PRO A 420 -11.49 7.78 1.64
C PRO A 420 -11.60 6.33 1.15
N SER A 421 -10.52 5.73 0.65
CA SER A 421 -10.53 4.44 -0.03
C SER A 421 -10.39 3.22 0.89
N ILE A 422 -10.22 3.42 2.20
CA ILE A 422 -9.90 2.37 3.16
C ILE A 422 -11.03 2.16 4.18
N ALA A 423 -10.93 1.09 4.98
CA ALA A 423 -11.85 0.91 6.09
C ALA A 423 -11.51 1.86 7.25
N HIS A 424 -12.53 2.50 7.83
CA HIS A 424 -12.41 3.31 9.03
C HIS A 424 -13.16 2.65 10.19
N HIS A 425 -12.52 2.61 11.35
CA HIS A 425 -13.07 1.98 12.55
C HIS A 425 -13.02 2.97 13.71
N HIS A 426 -14.14 3.09 14.43
CA HIS A 426 -14.33 3.97 15.58
C HIS A 426 -14.79 3.18 16.79
N PHE A 427 -14.52 3.72 17.97
CA PHE A 427 -15.09 3.20 19.22
C PHE A 427 -16.12 4.19 19.76
N GLN A 428 -17.40 3.77 19.75
CA GLN A 428 -18.54 4.60 20.13
C GLN A 428 -19.46 3.80 21.05
N GLU A 429 -19.83 4.38 22.19
CA GLU A 429 -20.79 3.77 23.14
C GLU A 429 -20.44 2.33 23.58
N GLY A 430 -19.13 2.02 23.67
CA GLY A 430 -18.67 0.68 24.05
C GLY A 430 -18.60 -0.33 22.90
N GLN A 431 -18.89 0.09 21.67
CA GLN A 431 -18.91 -0.74 20.46
C GLN A 431 -17.89 -0.25 19.43
N ILE A 432 -17.44 -1.17 18.57
CA ILE A 432 -16.67 -0.81 17.39
C ILE A 432 -17.62 -0.59 16.21
N VAL A 433 -17.64 0.62 15.67
CA VAL A 433 -18.41 0.99 14.47
C VAL A 433 -17.45 1.12 13.31
N SER A 434 -17.76 0.48 12.18
CA SER A 434 -16.87 0.42 11.02
C SER A 434 -17.56 0.88 9.74
N HIS A 435 -16.85 1.67 8.95
CA HIS A 435 -17.20 2.05 7.58
C HIS A 435 -16.20 1.38 6.64
N LEU A 436 -16.66 0.51 5.75
CA LEU A 436 -15.79 -0.28 4.88
C LEU A 436 -16.11 -0.02 3.41
N PRO A 437 -15.11 -0.08 2.52
CA PRO A 437 -15.33 -0.12 1.07
C PRO A 437 -16.19 -1.32 0.66
N GLU A 438 -16.79 -1.24 -0.54
CA GLU A 438 -17.59 -2.34 -1.11
C GLU A 438 -16.83 -3.67 -1.09
N PHE A 439 -15.56 -3.65 -1.49
CA PHE A 439 -14.66 -4.79 -1.39
C PHE A 439 -13.55 -4.53 -0.36
N HIS A 440 -13.62 -5.18 0.79
CA HIS A 440 -12.58 -5.12 1.82
C HIS A 440 -12.09 -6.52 2.24
N PRO A 441 -10.91 -6.96 1.80
CA PRO A 441 -10.36 -8.27 2.13
C PRO A 441 -9.77 -8.28 3.55
N TYR A 442 -10.25 -9.20 4.40
CA TYR A 442 -9.68 -9.41 5.75
C TYR A 442 -8.40 -10.25 5.73
N ALA A 443 -8.30 -11.17 4.78
CA ALA A 443 -7.14 -12.04 4.59
C ALA A 443 -7.16 -12.58 3.16
N SER A 444 -6.00 -12.63 2.49
CA SER A 444 -5.89 -13.28 1.18
C SER A 444 -4.49 -13.83 0.92
N VAL A 445 -4.44 -14.94 0.18
CA VAL A 445 -3.21 -15.59 -0.26
C VAL A 445 -3.06 -15.43 -1.77
N THR A 446 -1.82 -15.27 -2.22
CA THR A 446 -1.46 -15.33 -3.63
C THR A 446 -0.72 -16.63 -3.91
N ILE A 447 -1.25 -17.41 -4.85
CA ILE A 447 -0.64 -18.65 -5.31
C ILE A 447 -0.06 -18.39 -6.70
N ASN A 448 1.24 -18.64 -6.85
CA ASN A 448 1.93 -18.62 -8.14
C ASN A 448 2.15 -20.05 -8.61
N ILE A 449 1.64 -20.41 -9.78
CA ILE A 449 1.73 -21.75 -10.37
C ILE A 449 2.57 -21.66 -11.64
N ARG A 450 3.68 -22.40 -11.69
CA ARG A 450 4.46 -22.55 -12.92
C ARG A 450 3.78 -23.58 -13.82
N LYS A 451 3.44 -23.17 -15.04
CA LYS A 451 3.01 -24.08 -16.11
C LYS A 451 4.17 -25.02 -16.41
N ARG A 452 3.89 -26.32 -16.52
CA ARG A 452 4.86 -27.27 -17.05
C ARG A 452 4.99 -26.95 -18.53
N LEU A 453 6.19 -26.55 -18.97
CA LEU A 453 6.47 -26.45 -20.40
C LEU A 453 6.46 -27.87 -20.95
N GLU A 454 5.59 -28.14 -21.92
CA GLU A 454 5.56 -29.40 -22.67
C GLU A 454 6.76 -29.50 -23.64
#